data_AF-U2QAT6-F1
#
_entry.id   AF-U2QAT6-F1
#
_cell.length_a   1.000
_cell.length_b   1.000
_cell.length_c   1.000
_cell.angle_alpha   90.00
_cell.angle_beta   90.00
_cell.angle_gamma   90.00
#
_symmetry.space_group_name_H-M   'P 1'
#
loop_
_entity.id
_entity.type
_entity.pdbx_description
1 polymer ?
#
loop_
_entity_poly.entity_id
_entity_poly.type
_entity_poly.pdbx_seq_one_letter_code
_entity_poly.pdbx_strand_id
1 'polypeptide(L)'
;MLTSFKLATGRARAAQLLRDALTDASDSSWPEAHYLGPLHPVLDWAADRALAMLGRNEIYVVRGRVDSPTVLLCGSLTDRRGQVVAVSWVGVEFPGPANLAMPPVTLYESSSEMLRAAGVGERMSNPGPVTGVDALKSLIAPAVEAAEAQLDLTMDHARESVAERIEHWSEQNTQWRDEADALVASESLRRHWAGVAERQRLVEQMAPDRRLVRPLLVVVPEGTAPEDVAPEEVDEEA
;
A
#
# COMPACT_ATOMS: atom_id res chain seq x y z
N MET A 1 -21.52 -28.59 -17.52
CA MET A 1 -21.01 -27.84 -16.35
C MET A 1 -19.58 -27.44 -16.65
N LEU A 2 -19.23 -26.14 -16.56
CA LEU A 2 -17.83 -25.71 -16.70
C LEU A 2 -17.06 -26.16 -15.45
N THR A 3 -16.22 -27.18 -15.60
CA THR A 3 -15.39 -27.76 -14.53
C THR A 3 -14.04 -27.06 -14.36
N SER A 4 -13.73 -26.07 -15.20
CA SER A 4 -12.43 -25.39 -15.25
C SER A 4 -12.58 -23.95 -15.72
N PHE A 5 -12.01 -23.00 -14.98
CA PHE A 5 -11.88 -21.60 -15.37
C PHE A 5 -10.44 -21.34 -15.82
N LYS A 6 -10.23 -20.93 -17.08
CA LYS A 6 -8.90 -20.75 -17.67
C LYS A 6 -8.59 -19.26 -17.88
N LEU A 7 -7.34 -18.90 -17.64
CA LEU A 7 -6.83 -17.55 -17.79
C LEU A 7 -5.65 -17.50 -18.76
N ALA A 8 -5.66 -16.51 -19.65
CA ALA A 8 -4.53 -16.18 -20.49
C ALA A 8 -3.75 -15.01 -19.86
N THR A 9 -2.53 -15.26 -19.42
CA THR A 9 -1.66 -14.25 -18.78
C THR A 9 -0.96 -13.34 -19.77
N GLY A 10 -0.96 -13.69 -21.07
CA GLY A 10 -0.32 -12.93 -22.14
C GLY A 10 -1.32 -12.38 -23.16
N ARG A 11 -1.15 -11.11 -23.53
CA ARG A 11 -2.05 -10.42 -24.49
C ARG A 11 -2.07 -11.09 -25.86
N ALA A 12 -0.93 -11.57 -26.34
CA ALA A 12 -0.84 -12.28 -27.63
C ALA A 12 -1.63 -13.59 -27.61
N ARG A 13 -1.54 -14.36 -26.51
CA ARG A 13 -2.28 -15.62 -26.35
C ARG A 13 -3.78 -15.37 -26.24
N ALA A 14 -4.19 -14.37 -25.47
CA ALA A 14 -5.59 -13.98 -25.37
C ALA A 14 -6.19 -13.55 -26.71
N ALA A 15 -5.46 -12.73 -27.49
CA ALA A 15 -5.92 -12.30 -28.80
C ALA A 15 -6.05 -13.47 -29.78
N GLN A 16 -5.17 -14.48 -29.69
CA GLN A 16 -5.30 -15.70 -30.48
C GLN A 16 -6.55 -16.49 -30.08
N LEU A 17 -6.76 -16.73 -28.78
CA LEU A 17 -7.92 -17.47 -28.29
C LEU A 17 -9.25 -16.79 -28.64
N LEU A 18 -9.28 -15.44 -28.65
CA LEU A 18 -10.44 -14.69 -29.10
C LEU A 18 -10.69 -14.88 -30.60
N ARG A 19 -9.65 -14.83 -31.43
CA ARG A 19 -9.81 -15.10 -32.87
C ARG A 19 -10.32 -16.51 -33.10
N ASP A 20 -9.72 -17.49 -32.43
CA ASP A 20 -10.10 -18.90 -32.56
C ASP A 20 -11.59 -19.07 -32.23
N ALA A 21 -12.06 -18.53 -31.09
CA ALA A 21 -13.46 -18.62 -30.68
C ALA A 21 -14.46 -17.87 -31.59
N LEU A 22 -14.01 -16.84 -32.32
CA LEU A 22 -14.85 -16.15 -33.30
C LEU A 22 -14.92 -16.89 -34.65
N THR A 23 -13.96 -17.76 -34.93
CA THR A 23 -13.85 -18.47 -36.22
C THR A 23 -14.21 -19.95 -36.16
N ASP A 24 -14.22 -20.54 -34.95
CA ASP A 24 -14.57 -21.95 -34.76
C ASP A 24 -16.07 -22.17 -35.01
N ALA A 25 -16.43 -23.37 -35.47
CA ALA A 25 -17.81 -23.81 -35.70
C ALA A 25 -18.56 -24.15 -34.39
N SER A 26 -18.01 -23.77 -33.24
CA SER A 26 -18.60 -23.99 -31.94
C SER A 26 -19.80 -23.05 -31.70
N ASP A 27 -20.76 -23.49 -30.88
CA ASP A 27 -21.94 -22.68 -30.51
C ASP A 27 -21.62 -21.47 -29.61
N SER A 28 -20.34 -21.19 -29.33
CA SER A 28 -19.90 -20.13 -28.42
C SER A 28 -18.89 -19.20 -29.08
N SER A 29 -19.22 -17.91 -29.12
CA SER A 29 -18.27 -16.84 -29.51
C SER A 29 -17.34 -16.43 -28.36
N TRP A 30 -17.39 -17.12 -27.21
CA TRP A 30 -16.56 -16.83 -26.05
C TRP A 30 -15.24 -17.63 -26.08
N PRO A 31 -14.10 -16.97 -25.82
CA PRO A 31 -12.81 -17.64 -25.75
C PRO A 31 -12.73 -18.60 -24.58
N GLU A 32 -12.03 -19.72 -24.79
CA GLU A 32 -11.83 -20.76 -23.77
C GLU A 32 -11.09 -20.25 -22.52
N ALA A 33 -10.24 -19.23 -22.67
CA ALA A 33 -9.58 -18.56 -21.55
C ALA A 33 -9.73 -17.05 -21.64
N HIS A 34 -10.07 -16.44 -20.49
CA HIS A 34 -10.20 -14.98 -20.39
C HIS A 34 -8.83 -14.33 -20.21
N TYR A 35 -8.64 -13.15 -20.81
CA TYR A 35 -7.42 -12.39 -20.61
C TYR A 35 -7.34 -11.89 -19.16
N LEU A 36 -6.27 -12.25 -18.47
CA LEU A 36 -5.97 -11.74 -17.13
C LEU A 36 -5.40 -10.32 -17.24
N GLY A 37 -6.28 -9.35 -17.49
CA GLY A 37 -5.94 -7.92 -17.47
C GLY A 37 -5.91 -7.34 -16.05
N PRO A 38 -5.38 -6.11 -15.87
CA PRO A 38 -5.25 -5.48 -14.54
C PRO A 38 -6.55 -5.28 -13.76
N LEU A 39 -7.70 -5.25 -14.44
CA LEU A 39 -9.03 -5.07 -13.85
C LEU A 39 -9.87 -6.36 -13.88
N HIS A 40 -9.22 -7.52 -14.03
CA HIS A 40 -9.93 -8.79 -14.09
C HIS A 40 -10.38 -9.22 -12.68
N PRO A 41 -11.66 -9.59 -12.45
CA PRO A 41 -12.20 -9.86 -11.10
C PRO A 41 -11.47 -10.95 -10.31
N VAL A 42 -10.82 -11.91 -10.99
CA VAL A 42 -10.00 -12.94 -10.34
C VAL A 42 -8.80 -12.33 -9.59
N LEU A 43 -8.29 -11.17 -10.02
CA LEU A 43 -7.22 -10.48 -9.29
C LEU A 43 -7.74 -9.93 -7.96
N ASP A 44 -8.93 -9.31 -7.96
CA ASP A 44 -9.56 -8.83 -6.73
C ASP A 44 -9.86 -9.99 -5.78
N TRP A 45 -10.43 -11.07 -6.31
CA TRP A 45 -10.67 -12.29 -5.53
C TRP A 45 -9.37 -12.89 -4.96
N ALA A 46 -8.29 -12.92 -5.75
CA ALA A 46 -7.00 -13.45 -5.31
C ALA A 46 -6.39 -12.56 -4.22
N ALA A 47 -6.51 -11.24 -4.34
CA ALA A 47 -6.10 -10.29 -3.32
C ALA A 47 -6.91 -10.49 -2.02
N ASP A 48 -8.24 -10.61 -2.12
CA ASP A 48 -9.11 -10.86 -0.96
C ASP A 48 -8.78 -12.20 -0.29
N ARG A 49 -8.58 -13.25 -1.09
CA ARG A 49 -8.19 -14.58 -0.59
C ARG A 49 -6.85 -14.53 0.14
N ALA A 50 -5.86 -13.85 -0.43
CA ALA A 50 -4.58 -13.65 0.23
C ALA A 50 -4.79 -12.90 1.56
N LEU A 51 -5.44 -11.73 1.54
CA LEU A 51 -5.70 -10.95 2.76
C LEU A 51 -6.49 -11.72 3.83
N ALA A 52 -7.41 -12.61 3.43
CA ALA A 52 -8.17 -13.45 4.35
C ALA A 52 -7.36 -14.60 4.96
N MET A 53 -6.29 -15.05 4.30
CA MET A 53 -5.36 -16.06 4.82
C MET A 53 -4.39 -15.47 5.86
N LEU A 54 -4.16 -14.16 5.85
CA LEU A 54 -3.31 -13.50 6.83
C LEU A 54 -4.04 -13.37 8.18
N GLY A 55 -3.48 -13.95 9.23
CA GLY A 55 -3.98 -13.83 10.58
C GLY A 55 -3.81 -12.43 11.16
N ARG A 56 -4.32 -12.22 12.39
CA ARG A 56 -4.08 -10.96 13.10
C ARG A 56 -2.62 -10.87 13.51
N ASN A 57 -2.02 -9.70 13.35
CA ASN A 57 -0.61 -9.43 13.67
C ASN A 57 0.39 -10.32 12.92
N GLU A 58 0.01 -10.77 11.73
CA GLU A 58 0.90 -11.49 10.82
C GLU A 58 1.37 -10.58 9.69
N ILE A 59 2.57 -10.86 9.19
CA ILE A 59 3.20 -10.13 8.11
C ILE A 59 3.73 -11.17 7.14
N TYR A 60 3.51 -10.96 5.84
CA TYR A 60 4.02 -11.87 4.83
C TYR A 60 5.55 -11.80 4.74
N VAL A 61 6.15 -12.96 4.49
CA VAL A 61 7.55 -13.06 4.09
C VAL A 61 7.59 -13.48 2.62
N VAL A 62 8.33 -12.75 1.79
CA VAL A 62 8.53 -13.09 0.38
C VAL A 62 10.00 -13.03 0.01
N ARG A 63 10.37 -13.73 -1.06
CA ARG A 63 11.70 -13.61 -1.67
C ARG A 63 11.70 -12.48 -2.68
N GLY A 64 12.75 -11.68 -2.68
CA GLY A 64 12.93 -10.58 -3.61
C GLY A 64 14.40 -10.29 -3.88
N ARG A 65 14.65 -9.32 -4.77
CA ARG A 65 16.00 -8.92 -5.18
C ARG A 65 16.58 -7.91 -4.19
N VAL A 66 16.82 -8.40 -2.97
CA VAL A 66 17.47 -7.66 -1.88
C VAL A 66 18.73 -8.40 -1.46
N ASP A 67 19.76 -7.64 -1.06
CA ASP A 67 21.03 -8.22 -0.59
C ASP A 67 20.92 -8.75 0.84
N SER A 68 19.99 -8.20 1.63
CA SER A 68 19.73 -8.62 3.00
C SER A 68 18.25 -8.47 3.38
N PRO A 69 17.80 -9.12 4.48
CA PRO A 69 16.41 -9.02 4.92
C PRO A 69 15.97 -7.56 5.06
N THR A 70 14.89 -7.22 4.37
CA THR A 70 14.37 -5.85 4.30
C THR A 70 12.91 -5.86 4.71
N VAL A 71 12.54 -5.07 5.72
CA VAL A 71 11.15 -4.88 6.14
C VAL A 71 10.59 -3.68 5.39
N LEU A 72 9.47 -3.87 4.69
CA LEU A 72 8.74 -2.80 4.02
C LEU A 72 7.58 -2.35 4.91
N LEU A 73 7.50 -1.04 5.16
CA LEU A 73 6.54 -0.43 6.06
C LEU A 73 5.79 0.71 5.37
N CYS A 74 4.59 0.96 5.86
CA CYS A 74 3.78 2.11 5.51
C CYS A 74 3.54 2.95 6.76
N GLY A 75 3.98 4.21 6.73
CA GLY A 75 3.61 5.22 7.70
C GLY A 75 2.39 5.99 7.20
N SER A 76 1.31 6.03 7.98
CA SER A 76 0.15 6.87 7.69
C SER A 76 0.01 7.98 8.72
N LEU A 77 -0.26 9.19 8.23
CA LEU A 77 -0.67 10.32 9.05
C LEU A 77 -2.18 10.49 8.91
N THR A 78 -2.88 10.54 10.03
CA THR A 78 -4.32 10.79 10.06
C THR A 78 -4.65 12.09 10.76
N ASP A 79 -5.71 12.76 10.30
CA ASP A 79 -6.31 13.89 11.00
C ASP A 79 -7.09 13.45 12.26
N ARG A 80 -7.68 14.42 12.98
CA ARG A 80 -8.48 14.15 14.19
C ARG A 80 -9.76 13.34 13.92
N ARG A 81 -10.17 13.21 12.66
CA ARG A 81 -11.33 12.43 12.21
C ARG A 81 -10.92 11.03 11.76
N GLY A 82 -9.63 10.69 11.83
CA GLY A 82 -9.09 9.42 11.39
C GLY A 82 -8.93 9.31 9.87
N GLN A 83 -9.04 10.42 9.13
CA GLN A 83 -8.82 10.42 7.67
C GLN A 83 -7.33 10.43 7.40
N VAL A 84 -6.85 9.54 6.52
CA VAL A 84 -5.45 9.52 6.09
C VAL A 84 -5.18 10.76 5.24
N VAL A 85 -4.31 11.64 5.73
CA VAL A 85 -3.92 12.89 5.06
C VAL A 85 -2.61 12.74 4.29
N ALA A 86 -1.73 11.85 4.75
CA ALA A 86 -0.47 11.56 4.09
C ALA A 86 -0.05 10.10 4.34
N VAL A 87 0.69 9.54 3.40
CA VAL A 87 1.28 8.21 3.48
C VAL A 87 2.75 8.29 3.06
N SER A 88 3.60 7.57 3.77
CA SER A 88 5.03 7.43 3.49
C SER A 88 5.39 5.96 3.39
N TRP A 89 6.23 5.63 2.42
CA TRP A 89 6.68 4.27 2.13
C TRP A 89 8.13 4.11 2.55
N VAL A 90 8.41 3.12 3.39
CA VAL A 90 9.69 2.99 4.08
C VAL A 90 10.23 1.57 3.92
N GLY A 91 11.50 1.44 3.55
CA GLY A 91 12.23 0.18 3.58
C GLY A 91 13.31 0.25 4.66
N VAL A 92 13.38 -0.78 5.51
CA VAL A 92 14.39 -0.90 6.56
C VAL A 92 15.19 -2.17 6.33
N GLU A 93 16.50 -2.02 6.11
CA GLU A 93 17.40 -3.10 5.75
C GLU A 93 18.16 -3.65 6.97
N PHE A 94 18.42 -4.96 7.00
CA PHE A 94 19.19 -5.62 8.06
C PHE A 94 20.36 -6.44 7.48
N PRO A 95 21.48 -5.80 7.11
CA PRO A 95 22.66 -6.49 6.55
C PRO A 95 23.34 -7.47 7.52
N GLY A 96 23.14 -7.28 8.82
CA GLY A 96 23.68 -8.15 9.85
C GLY A 96 23.17 -7.81 11.25
N PRO A 97 23.53 -8.62 12.26
CA PRO A 97 23.03 -8.47 13.63
C PRO A 97 23.47 -7.16 14.30
N ALA A 98 24.57 -6.55 13.86
CA ALA A 98 25.03 -5.26 14.37
C ALA A 98 24.09 -4.10 13.99
N ASN A 99 23.31 -4.25 12.91
CA ASN A 99 22.41 -3.20 12.41
C ASN A 99 21.07 -3.16 13.15
N LEU A 100 20.79 -4.11 14.06
CA LEU A 100 19.53 -4.12 14.80
C LEU A 100 19.29 -2.84 15.62
N ALA A 101 20.35 -2.17 16.09
CA ALA A 101 20.22 -0.93 16.85
C ALA A 101 20.01 0.30 15.96
N MET A 102 20.55 0.28 14.74
CA MET A 102 20.52 1.41 13.80
C MET A 102 20.49 0.86 12.36
N PRO A 103 19.35 0.34 11.90
CA PRO A 103 19.26 -0.21 10.56
C PRO A 103 19.20 0.91 9.51
N PRO A 104 19.78 0.73 8.32
CA PRO A 104 19.60 1.65 7.20
C PRO A 104 18.12 1.80 6.83
N VAL A 105 17.68 3.04 6.65
CA VAL A 105 16.29 3.37 6.28
C VAL A 105 16.28 4.09 4.94
N THR A 106 15.40 3.66 4.03
CA THR A 106 15.14 4.28 2.74
C THR A 106 13.69 4.73 2.64
N LEU A 107 13.45 5.97 2.21
CA LEU A 107 12.12 6.48 1.88
C LEU A 107 11.87 6.33 0.38
N TYR A 108 10.65 5.96 0.02
CA TYR A 108 10.20 5.84 -1.37
C TYR A 108 9.04 6.80 -1.64
N GLU A 109 8.94 7.27 -2.88
CA GLU A 109 7.87 8.18 -3.31
C GLU A 109 6.52 7.46 -3.40
N SER A 110 6.54 6.14 -3.66
CA SER A 110 5.32 5.34 -3.81
C SER A 110 5.50 3.87 -3.39
N SER A 111 4.38 3.19 -3.13
CA SER A 111 4.36 1.75 -2.87
C SER A 111 4.90 0.94 -4.05
N SER A 112 4.60 1.36 -5.29
CA SER A 112 5.10 0.68 -6.49
C SER A 112 6.61 0.77 -6.61
N GLU A 113 7.19 1.93 -6.28
CA GLU A 113 8.64 2.11 -6.25
C GLU A 113 9.28 1.23 -5.19
N MET A 114 8.74 1.25 -3.96
CA MET A 114 9.22 0.43 -2.85
C MET A 114 9.21 -1.07 -3.19
N LEU A 115 8.10 -1.58 -3.72
CA LEU A 115 7.99 -2.99 -4.14
C LEU A 115 8.97 -3.33 -5.27
N ARG A 116 9.12 -2.44 -6.26
CA ARG A 116 10.04 -2.63 -7.38
C ARG A 116 11.50 -2.63 -6.93
N ALA A 117 11.86 -1.76 -5.99
CA ALA A 117 13.20 -1.68 -5.40
C ALA A 117 13.54 -2.99 -4.67
N ALA A 118 12.57 -3.58 -3.96
CA ALA A 118 12.71 -4.88 -3.32
C ALA A 118 12.62 -6.08 -4.30
N GLY A 119 12.44 -5.82 -5.60
CA GLY A 119 12.29 -6.85 -6.62
C GLY A 119 10.95 -7.59 -6.62
N VAL A 120 9.96 -7.13 -5.84
CA VAL A 120 8.62 -7.69 -5.77
C VAL A 120 7.79 -7.15 -6.95
N GLY A 121 7.51 -7.99 -7.94
CA GLY A 121 6.79 -7.58 -9.14
C GLY A 121 6.47 -8.74 -10.10
N GLU A 122 6.10 -8.41 -11.33
CA GLU A 122 5.53 -9.34 -12.33
C GLU A 122 6.41 -10.56 -12.68
N ARG A 123 7.73 -10.46 -12.49
CA ARG A 123 8.69 -11.53 -12.81
C ARG A 123 9.00 -12.44 -11.63
N MET A 124 8.41 -12.16 -10.47
CA MET A 124 8.62 -12.94 -9.26
C MET A 124 7.91 -14.29 -9.38
N SER A 125 8.62 -15.36 -9.03
CA SER A 125 8.02 -16.67 -8.77
C SER A 125 7.89 -16.86 -7.27
N ASN A 126 6.83 -17.52 -6.81
CA ASN A 126 6.69 -17.92 -5.42
C ASN A 126 7.14 -19.37 -5.26
N PRO A 127 8.37 -19.65 -4.78
CA PRO A 127 8.88 -21.01 -4.65
C PRO A 127 8.36 -21.73 -3.38
N GLY A 128 7.46 -21.12 -2.61
CA GLY A 128 6.90 -21.70 -1.39
C GLY A 128 7.43 -21.05 -0.10
N PRO A 129 7.18 -21.68 1.07
CA PRO A 129 7.50 -21.12 2.39
C PRO A 129 8.99 -20.79 2.57
N VAL A 130 9.30 -19.88 3.48
CA VAL A 130 10.66 -19.40 3.78
C VAL A 130 11.14 -20.01 5.09
N THR A 131 12.36 -20.56 5.14
CA THR A 131 12.95 -21.02 6.41
C THR A 131 13.29 -19.86 7.36
N GLY A 132 13.34 -20.14 8.66
CA GLY A 132 13.90 -19.20 9.63
C GLY A 132 13.02 -17.98 9.94
N VAL A 133 11.70 -18.10 9.77
CA VAL A 133 10.73 -17.04 10.05
C VAL A 133 10.84 -16.49 11.48
N ASP A 134 11.16 -17.32 12.47
CA ASP A 134 11.34 -16.90 13.86
C ASP A 134 12.46 -15.86 14.02
N ALA A 135 13.56 -16.00 13.27
CA ALA A 135 14.63 -15.02 13.27
C ALA A 135 14.18 -13.70 12.62
N LEU A 136 13.39 -13.77 11.54
CA LEU A 136 12.85 -12.60 10.85
C LEU A 136 11.87 -11.81 11.71
N LYS A 137 11.12 -12.49 12.59
CA LYS A 137 10.20 -11.84 13.53
C LYS A 137 10.91 -10.84 14.46
N SER A 138 12.16 -11.11 14.81
CA SER A 138 12.99 -10.22 15.65
C SER A 138 13.33 -8.88 14.97
N LEU A 139 13.22 -8.81 13.64
CA LEU A 139 13.50 -7.60 12.86
C LEU A 139 12.35 -6.59 12.88
N ILE A 140 11.12 -7.04 13.20
CA ILE A 140 9.92 -6.22 13.05
C ILE A 140 9.92 -5.03 14.00
N ALA A 141 10.19 -5.23 15.29
CA ALA A 141 10.19 -4.15 16.26
C ALA A 141 11.28 -3.09 15.95
N PRO A 142 12.56 -3.47 15.71
CA PRO A 142 13.58 -2.53 15.25
C PRO A 142 13.21 -1.79 13.96
N ALA A 143 12.56 -2.46 13.02
CA ALA A 143 12.14 -1.83 11.76
C ALA A 143 11.05 -0.78 11.98
N VAL A 144 10.08 -1.06 12.85
CA VAL A 144 9.04 -0.09 13.23
C VAL A 144 9.66 1.10 13.94
N GLU A 145 10.54 0.88 14.92
CA GLU A 145 11.21 1.96 15.65
C GLU A 145 12.05 2.85 14.73
N ALA A 146 12.82 2.25 13.82
CA ALA A 146 13.63 3.00 12.86
C ALA A 146 12.77 3.78 11.86
N ALA A 147 11.67 3.19 11.38
CA ALA A 147 10.73 3.87 10.50
C ALA A 147 10.00 5.02 11.22
N GLU A 148 9.59 4.82 12.48
CA GLU A 148 8.98 5.88 13.30
C GLU A 148 9.94 7.06 13.48
N ALA A 149 11.20 6.80 13.83
CA ALA A 149 12.22 7.83 13.99
C ALA A 149 12.51 8.58 12.67
N GLN A 150 12.61 7.86 11.55
CA GLN A 150 12.82 8.49 10.25
C GLN A 150 11.62 9.34 9.82
N LEU A 151 10.41 8.87 10.11
CA LEU A 151 9.20 9.61 9.85
C LEU A 151 9.10 10.83 10.75
N ASP A 152 9.47 10.76 12.04
CA ASP A 152 9.55 11.94 12.91
C ASP A 152 10.40 13.06 12.27
N LEU A 153 11.60 12.71 11.81
CA LEU A 153 12.50 13.66 11.16
C LEU A 153 11.91 14.26 9.88
N THR A 154 11.19 13.46 9.08
CA THR A 154 10.55 13.94 7.84
C THR A 154 9.25 14.71 8.12
N MET A 155 8.57 14.38 9.21
CA MET A 155 7.28 14.93 9.60
C MET A 155 7.40 16.33 10.18
N ASP A 156 8.50 16.70 10.85
CA ASP A 156 8.70 18.08 11.27
C ASP A 156 8.75 19.02 10.06
N HIS A 157 9.38 18.58 8.97
CA HIS A 157 9.39 19.29 7.68
C HIS A 157 8.01 19.26 6.98
N ALA A 158 7.28 18.15 7.03
CA ALA A 158 5.95 18.04 6.43
C ALA A 158 4.89 18.86 7.18
N ARG A 159 4.96 18.89 8.53
CA ARG A 159 4.09 19.72 9.38
C ARG A 159 4.27 21.20 9.08
N GLU A 160 5.51 21.64 8.83
CA GLU A 160 5.79 23.01 8.40
C GLU A 160 5.14 23.32 7.05
N SER A 161 5.25 22.42 6.06
CA SER A 161 4.60 22.62 4.75
C SER A 161 3.05 22.58 4.77
N VAL A 162 2.47 21.76 5.67
CA VAL A 162 1.02 21.69 5.87
C VAL A 162 0.54 22.92 6.65
N ALA A 163 1.30 23.37 7.64
CA ALA A 163 1.04 24.61 8.37
C ALA A 163 1.12 25.82 7.42
N GLU A 164 2.14 25.91 6.57
CA GLU A 164 2.26 26.95 5.53
C GLU A 164 1.08 26.93 4.56
N ARG A 165 0.60 25.75 4.14
CA ARG A 165 -0.60 25.65 3.29
C ARG A 165 -1.87 26.08 4.00
N ILE A 166 -2.04 25.72 5.26
CA ILE A 166 -3.18 26.12 6.09
C ILE A 166 -3.12 27.63 6.35
N GLU A 167 -1.94 28.17 6.62
CA GLU A 167 -1.69 29.59 6.88
C GLU A 167 -1.94 30.43 5.62
N HIS A 168 -1.35 30.04 4.49
CA HIS A 168 -1.58 30.70 3.20
C HIS A 168 -3.07 30.72 2.80
N TRP A 169 -3.79 29.63 3.03
CA TRP A 169 -5.22 29.57 2.76
C TRP A 169 -6.05 30.37 3.77
N SER A 170 -5.61 30.45 5.03
CA SER A 170 -6.20 31.29 6.09
C SER A 170 -6.00 32.78 5.81
N GLU A 171 -4.83 33.17 5.32
CA GLU A 171 -4.49 34.53 4.89
C GLU A 171 -5.33 34.95 3.69
N GLN A 172 -5.47 34.10 2.67
CA GLN A 172 -6.34 34.38 1.52
C GLN A 172 -7.81 34.57 1.93
N ASN A 173 -8.32 33.72 2.84
CA ASN A 173 -9.68 33.89 3.39
C ASN A 173 -9.83 35.18 4.19
N THR A 174 -8.79 35.60 4.92
CA THR A 174 -8.79 36.84 5.69
C THR A 174 -8.75 38.06 4.78
N GLN A 175 -7.97 38.01 3.70
CA GLN A 175 -7.95 39.06 2.69
C GLN A 175 -9.30 39.18 1.97
N TRP A 176 -9.93 38.07 1.59
CA TRP A 176 -11.29 38.10 1.03
C TRP A 176 -12.33 38.61 2.02
N ARG A 177 -12.17 38.34 3.32
CA ARG A 177 -13.02 38.91 4.38
C ARG A 177 -12.90 40.43 4.43
N ASP A 178 -11.68 40.95 4.46
CA ASP A 178 -11.41 42.38 4.61
C ASP A 178 -11.81 43.16 3.33
N GLU A 179 -11.61 42.57 2.14
CA GLU A 179 -12.09 43.11 0.86
C GLU A 179 -13.64 43.09 0.75
N ALA A 180 -14.30 42.08 1.32
CA ALA A 180 -15.77 41.99 1.34
C ALA A 180 -16.42 42.96 2.35
N ASP A 181 -15.81 43.16 3.52
CA ASP A 181 -16.25 44.13 4.54
C ASP A 181 -16.14 45.58 4.03
N ALA A 182 -15.16 45.86 3.17
CA ALA A 182 -15.03 47.15 2.50
C ALA A 182 -16.11 47.41 1.45
N LEU A 183 -16.84 46.38 0.98
CA LEU A 183 -17.75 46.48 -0.15
C LEU A 183 -19.22 46.79 0.23
N VAL A 184 -19.97 46.03 1.06
CA VAL A 184 -21.43 46.30 1.23
C VAL A 184 -22.10 45.72 2.51
N ALA A 185 -23.05 46.48 3.08
CA ALA A 185 -23.85 46.23 4.30
C ALA A 185 -25.16 45.38 4.15
N SER A 186 -25.12 44.14 3.62
CA SER A 186 -26.35 43.32 3.42
C SER A 186 -26.50 42.11 4.38
N GLU A 187 -27.71 41.96 4.96
CA GLU A 187 -28.12 40.91 5.90
C GLU A 187 -28.30 39.50 5.27
N SER A 188 -28.45 39.41 3.95
CA SER A 188 -28.58 38.13 3.24
C SER A 188 -27.31 37.29 3.32
N LEU A 189 -26.17 37.97 3.48
CA LEU A 189 -24.87 37.34 3.53
C LEU A 189 -24.73 36.59 4.85
N ARG A 190 -25.18 37.11 6.01
CA ARG A 190 -25.10 36.51 7.38
C ARG A 190 -25.43 35.00 7.44
N ARG A 191 -26.34 34.51 6.59
CA ARG A 191 -26.71 33.08 6.46
C ARG A 191 -25.65 32.21 5.75
N HIS A 192 -24.87 32.78 4.82
CA HIS A 192 -23.71 32.13 4.19
C HIS A 192 -22.49 32.07 5.13
N TRP A 193 -22.37 32.96 6.12
CA TRP A 193 -21.24 33.02 7.07
C TRP A 193 -21.31 31.94 8.17
N ALA A 194 -22.51 31.46 8.51
CA ALA A 194 -22.66 30.31 9.42
C ALA A 194 -21.91 29.07 8.89
N GLY A 195 -21.77 28.93 7.57
CA GLY A 195 -20.96 27.88 6.94
C GLY A 195 -19.45 28.16 6.92
N VAL A 196 -19.00 29.39 7.18
CA VAL A 196 -17.56 29.75 7.19
C VAL A 196 -16.92 29.35 8.51
N ALA A 197 -17.55 29.65 9.64
CA ALA A 197 -17.10 29.18 10.96
C ALA A 197 -17.10 27.64 11.05
N GLU A 198 -18.10 27.00 10.43
CA GLU A 198 -18.14 25.55 10.29
C GLU A 198 -17.01 25.01 9.40
N ARG A 199 -16.68 25.69 8.30
CA ARG A 199 -15.50 25.37 7.47
C ARG A 199 -14.17 25.56 8.21
N GLN A 200 -14.06 26.57 9.07
CA GLN A 200 -12.87 26.81 9.90
C GLN A 200 -12.71 25.70 10.95
N ARG A 201 -13.80 25.25 11.58
CA ARG A 201 -13.79 24.05 12.43
C ARG A 201 -13.41 22.79 11.66
N LEU A 202 -13.88 22.62 10.42
CA LEU A 202 -13.50 21.48 9.58
C LEU A 202 -12.00 21.50 9.27
N VAL A 203 -11.41 22.67 9.03
CA VAL A 203 -9.97 22.83 8.78
C VAL A 203 -9.15 22.55 10.05
N GLU A 204 -9.58 23.00 11.22
CA GLU A 204 -8.98 22.61 12.50
C GLU A 204 -9.05 21.10 12.76
N GLN A 205 -10.09 20.43 12.27
CA GLN A 205 -10.22 18.97 12.35
C GLN A 205 -9.32 18.23 11.36
N MET A 206 -8.90 18.87 10.26
CA MET A 206 -7.94 18.33 9.29
C MET A 206 -6.48 18.43 9.75
N ALA A 207 -6.22 19.02 10.92
CA ALA A 207 -4.89 19.05 11.51
C ALA A 207 -4.40 17.62 11.78
N PRO A 208 -3.14 17.30 11.42
CA PRO A 208 -2.55 16.00 11.73
C PRO A 208 -2.61 15.66 13.22
N ASP A 209 -3.12 14.48 13.57
CA ASP A 209 -3.35 14.05 14.96
C ASP A 209 -2.56 12.78 15.31
N ARG A 210 -2.64 11.74 14.47
CA ARG A 210 -2.09 10.42 14.79
C ARG A 210 -1.22 9.90 13.67
N ARG A 211 -0.12 9.25 14.06
CA ARG A 211 0.72 8.47 13.17
C ARG A 211 0.57 7.01 13.50
N LEU A 212 0.54 6.19 12.45
CA LEU A 212 0.61 4.73 12.55
C LEU A 212 1.67 4.24 11.58
N VAL A 213 2.61 3.44 12.07
CA VAL A 213 3.56 2.71 11.24
C VAL A 213 3.14 1.25 11.22
N ARG A 214 2.95 0.72 10.01
CA ARG A 214 2.50 -0.65 9.81
C ARG A 214 3.50 -1.39 8.91
N PRO A 215 4.12 -2.48 9.41
CA PRO A 215 4.85 -3.40 8.56
C PRO A 215 3.90 -4.06 7.57
N LEU A 216 4.30 -4.13 6.31
CA LEU A 216 3.52 -4.73 5.23
C LEU A 216 4.10 -6.06 4.79
N LEU A 217 5.43 -6.14 4.70
CA LEU A 217 6.13 -7.25 4.07
C LEU A 217 7.53 -7.39 4.65
N VAL A 218 8.01 -8.61 4.83
CA VAL A 218 9.42 -8.92 4.99
C VAL A 218 9.94 -9.50 3.68
N VAL A 219 10.94 -8.88 3.09
CA VAL A 219 11.58 -9.34 1.87
C VAL A 219 12.92 -9.95 2.23
N VAL A 220 13.13 -11.21 1.87
CA VAL A 220 14.40 -11.91 2.03
C VAL A 220 15.07 -12.11 0.67
N PRO A 221 16.41 -12.30 0.62
CA PRO A 221 17.11 -12.58 -0.63
C PRO A 221 16.56 -13.79 -1.38
N GLU A 222 16.62 -13.79 -2.71
CA GLU A 222 16.15 -14.90 -3.56
C GLU A 222 16.80 -16.26 -3.21
N GLY A 223 18.03 -16.24 -2.71
CA GLY A 223 18.77 -17.43 -2.28
C GLY A 223 18.34 -18.02 -0.93
N THR A 224 17.37 -17.43 -0.22
CA THR A 224 16.91 -17.96 1.07
C THR A 224 16.19 -19.30 0.87
N ALA A 225 16.69 -20.35 1.53
CA ALA A 225 16.21 -21.72 1.36
C ALA A 225 14.70 -21.85 1.63
N PRO A 226 13.96 -22.62 0.82
CA PRO A 226 12.60 -23.02 1.14
C PRO A 226 12.57 -23.84 2.42
N GLU A 227 11.49 -23.68 3.19
CA GLU A 227 11.23 -24.60 4.30
C GLU A 227 11.14 -26.02 3.76
N ASP A 228 11.76 -26.99 4.45
CA ASP A 228 11.57 -28.41 4.15
C ASP A 228 10.13 -28.77 4.51
N VAL A 229 9.22 -28.47 3.57
CA VAL A 229 7.83 -28.92 3.66
C VAL A 229 7.86 -30.40 3.32
N ALA A 230 7.75 -31.25 4.34
CA ALA A 230 7.37 -32.65 4.12
C ALA A 230 6.10 -32.63 3.25
N PRO A 231 6.00 -33.46 2.20
CA PRO A 231 4.84 -33.42 1.31
C PRO A 231 3.58 -33.52 2.15
N GLU A 232 2.69 -32.53 2.02
CA GLU A 232 1.32 -32.63 2.54
C GLU A 232 0.78 -33.97 2.02
N GLU A 233 0.45 -34.88 2.94
CA GLU A 233 -0.38 -36.02 2.61
C GLU A 233 -1.66 -35.44 2.02
N VAL A 234 -1.76 -35.54 0.70
CA VAL A 234 -3.00 -35.29 -0.01
C VAL A 234 -3.97 -36.33 0.54
N ASP A 235 -4.88 -35.88 1.40
CA ASP A 235 -6.02 -36.67 1.85
C ASP A 235 -6.85 -36.99 0.60
N GLU A 236 -6.53 -38.12 -0.05
CA GLU A 236 -7.40 -38.81 -0.99
C GLU A 236 -8.54 -39.46 -0.20
N GLU A 237 -9.50 -38.70 0.33
CA GLU A 237 -10.79 -39.26 0.74
C GLU A 237 -11.99 -38.35 0.41
N ALA A 238 -12.86 -38.95 -0.44
CA ALA A 238 -14.27 -38.66 -0.79
C ALA A 238 -14.62 -37.63 -1.88
#